data_AF-B8C2N0-F1
#
_entry.id   AF-B8C2N0-F1
#
_cell.length_a   1.000
_cell.length_b   1.000
_cell.length_c   1.000
_cell.angle_alpha   90.00
_cell.angle_beta   90.00
_cell.angle_gamma   90.00
#
_symmetry.space_group_name_H-M   'P 1'
#
loop_
_entity.id
_entity.type
_entity.pdbx_description
1 polymer ?
#
loop_
_entity_poly.entity_id
_entity_poly.type
_entity_poly.pdbx_seq_one_letter_code
_entity_poly.pdbx_strand_id
1 'polypeptide(L)'
;MKTNSQRYQPRSLQSYRILSYILLLALTHHGFRASAFVQSFVAANSHSEATSLSSRSDDFPTEDNNSEEETRHYQINVDEVPLSQTFQKGVVLQRAGDREGALDAYNEFLKAAQSHDVDPSLYAEVYANMGAVYAMKGKGSVRPNDQVRIDYRTKAKDAFTEAVKYRPGLGSAWVNLALLTLAEGKEMGGGEQSKVVSALKEARSCCVRALGMDNEDERSRSLANKLVIDIDAMIKQSGST
;
A
#
# COMPACT_ATOMS: atom_id res chain seq x y z
N MET A 1 45.02 -38.78 11.51
CA MET A 1 44.10 -37.92 10.73
C MET A 1 42.96 -37.48 11.65
N LYS A 2 42.93 -36.21 12.08
CA LYS A 2 41.85 -35.67 12.90
C LYS A 2 40.81 -35.05 11.96
N THR A 3 39.68 -35.71 11.81
CA THR A 3 38.53 -35.22 11.03
C THR A 3 37.94 -34.00 11.72
N ASN A 4 38.08 -32.85 11.08
CA ASN A 4 37.57 -31.57 11.55
C ASN A 4 36.04 -31.54 11.34
N SER A 5 35.30 -32.07 12.31
CA SER A 5 33.83 -32.00 12.33
C SER A 5 33.41 -30.56 12.65
N GLN A 6 33.22 -29.75 11.60
CA GLN A 6 32.51 -28.48 11.73
C GLN A 6 31.11 -28.75 12.26
N ARG A 7 30.87 -28.34 13.52
CA ARG A 7 29.56 -28.37 14.15
C ARG A 7 28.61 -27.47 13.36
N TYR A 8 27.61 -28.07 12.74
CA TYR A 8 26.48 -27.37 12.15
C TYR A 8 25.70 -26.68 13.29
N GLN A 9 25.94 -25.39 13.48
CA GLN A 9 25.15 -24.57 14.39
C GLN A 9 23.76 -24.38 13.74
N PRO A 10 22.67 -24.85 14.36
CA PRO A 10 21.33 -24.66 13.80
C PRO A 10 21.06 -23.16 13.67
N ARG A 11 20.78 -22.70 12.45
CA ARG A 11 20.34 -21.32 12.17
C ARG A 11 19.21 -20.99 13.15
N SER A 12 19.44 -19.94 13.94
CA SER A 12 18.67 -19.61 15.15
C SER A 12 17.16 -19.56 14.91
N LEU A 13 16.39 -19.96 15.93
CA LEU A 13 14.92 -19.87 16.01
C LEU A 13 14.35 -18.50 15.59
N GLN A 14 15.15 -17.43 15.57
CA GLN A 14 14.75 -16.11 15.07
C GLN A 14 14.40 -16.10 13.57
N SER A 15 15.00 -16.98 12.76
CA SER A 15 14.71 -17.06 11.32
C SER A 15 13.25 -17.46 11.02
N TYR A 16 12.61 -18.19 11.93
CA TYR A 16 11.23 -18.68 11.79
C TYR A 16 10.19 -17.62 12.19
N ARG A 17 10.53 -16.71 13.12
CA ARG A 17 9.61 -15.64 13.55
C ARG A 17 9.34 -14.63 12.44
N ILE A 18 10.38 -14.21 11.72
CA ILE A 18 10.25 -13.26 10.60
C ILE A 18 9.44 -13.86 9.43
N LEU A 19 9.67 -15.13 9.10
CA LEU A 19 8.86 -15.84 8.10
C LEU A 19 7.40 -15.99 8.54
N SER A 20 7.15 -16.17 9.84
CA SER A 20 5.80 -16.20 10.40
C SER A 20 5.10 -14.84 10.34
N TYR A 21 5.80 -13.72 10.51
CA TYR A 21 5.23 -12.37 10.33
C TYR A 21 4.89 -12.08 8.86
N ILE A 22 5.74 -12.54 7.93
CA ILE A 22 5.48 -12.47 6.48
C ILE A 22 4.29 -13.36 6.07
N LEU A 23 4.05 -14.47 6.79
CA LEU A 23 2.88 -15.34 6.63
C LEU A 23 1.61 -14.71 7.23
N LEU A 24 1.74 -13.99 8.35
CA LEU A 24 0.64 -13.27 8.99
C LEU A 24 0.08 -12.16 8.09
N LEU A 25 0.94 -11.46 7.35
CA LEU A 25 0.54 -10.49 6.33
C LEU A 25 -0.34 -11.10 5.23
N ALA A 26 -0.14 -12.37 4.87
CA ALA A 26 -0.94 -13.02 3.82
C ALA A 26 -2.37 -13.36 4.31
N LEU A 27 -2.59 -13.44 5.62
CA LEU A 27 -3.86 -13.89 6.21
C LEU A 27 -4.68 -12.75 6.84
N THR A 28 -4.06 -11.62 7.21
CA THR A 28 -4.81 -10.45 7.70
C THR A 28 -5.50 -9.65 6.59
N HIS A 29 -5.24 -9.96 5.31
CA HIS A 29 -5.90 -9.37 4.14
C HIS A 29 -7.36 -9.83 3.90
N HIS A 30 -7.91 -10.71 4.73
CA HIS A 30 -9.31 -11.16 4.59
C HIS A 30 -10.38 -10.17 5.12
N GLY A 31 -10.03 -9.02 5.69
CA GLY A 31 -11.05 -8.20 6.36
C GLY A 31 -10.79 -6.70 6.56
N PHE A 32 -10.00 -6.03 5.72
CA PHE A 32 -9.77 -4.59 5.88
C PHE A 32 -10.56 -3.74 4.86
N ARG A 33 -11.60 -3.07 5.39
CA ARG A 33 -12.10 -1.70 5.12
C ARG A 33 -12.27 -1.13 3.71
N ALA A 34 -12.30 -1.93 2.64
CA ALA A 34 -12.79 -1.43 1.34
C ALA A 34 -14.16 -0.71 1.46
N SER A 35 -15.01 -1.12 2.43
CA SER A 35 -16.29 -0.48 2.74
C SER A 35 -16.19 0.97 3.21
N ALA A 36 -15.21 1.34 4.05
CA ALA A 36 -15.13 2.69 4.61
C ALA A 36 -14.56 3.67 3.58
N PHE A 37 -13.56 3.23 2.81
CA PHE A 37 -13.02 3.99 1.69
C PHE A 37 -14.07 4.22 0.60
N VAL A 38 -14.78 3.16 0.17
CA VAL A 38 -15.87 3.28 -0.81
C VAL A 38 -16.95 4.22 -0.30
N GLN A 39 -17.34 4.14 0.98
CA GLN A 39 -18.36 5.03 1.54
C GLN A 39 -17.90 6.50 1.60
N SER A 40 -16.68 6.78 2.05
CA SER A 40 -16.13 8.14 2.07
C SER A 40 -15.89 8.70 0.67
N PHE A 41 -15.42 7.88 -0.27
CA PHE A 41 -15.18 8.28 -1.65
C PHE A 41 -16.49 8.52 -2.41
N VAL A 42 -17.48 7.63 -2.25
CA VAL A 42 -18.84 7.83 -2.78
C VAL A 42 -19.45 9.09 -2.18
N ALA A 43 -19.34 9.31 -0.87
CA ALA A 43 -19.85 10.53 -0.23
C ALA A 43 -19.16 11.80 -0.76
N ALA A 44 -17.84 11.79 -0.95
CA ALA A 44 -17.08 12.92 -1.48
C ALA A 44 -17.48 13.25 -2.93
N ASN A 45 -17.65 12.24 -3.78
CA ASN A 45 -18.06 12.46 -5.18
C ASN A 45 -19.55 12.81 -5.32
N SER A 46 -20.41 12.36 -4.42
CA SER A 46 -21.85 12.70 -4.42
C SER A 46 -22.12 14.18 -4.08
N HIS A 47 -21.18 14.88 -3.44
CA HIS A 47 -21.32 16.30 -3.09
C HIS A 47 -20.82 17.25 -4.18
N SER A 48 -19.95 16.80 -5.08
CA SER A 48 -19.53 17.58 -6.25
C SER A 48 -20.71 17.86 -7.20
N GLU A 49 -21.65 16.91 -7.32
CA GLU A 49 -22.82 17.02 -8.21
C GLU A 49 -23.96 17.90 -7.66
N ALA A 50 -23.99 18.20 -6.35
CA ALA A 50 -25.13 18.84 -5.69
C ALA A 50 -25.08 20.37 -5.59
N THR A 51 -24.04 21.04 -6.11
CA THR A 51 -23.81 22.48 -5.84
C THR A 51 -24.24 23.42 -6.99
N SER A 52 -25.03 22.98 -7.97
CA SER A 52 -25.46 23.82 -9.10
C SER A 52 -26.96 24.19 -9.15
N LEU A 53 -27.76 23.79 -8.14
CA LEU A 53 -29.20 24.12 -8.11
C LEU A 53 -29.59 24.78 -6.78
N SER A 54 -29.24 26.06 -6.63
CA SER A 54 -29.93 26.95 -5.68
C SER A 54 -30.54 28.12 -6.47
N SER A 55 -31.78 27.89 -6.86
CA SER A 55 -32.73 28.80 -7.48
C SER A 55 -32.90 30.10 -6.69
N ARG A 56 -32.67 31.20 -7.39
CA ARG A 56 -33.04 32.57 -7.04
C ARG A 56 -34.47 32.79 -7.55
N SER A 57 -35.42 33.03 -6.64
CA SER A 57 -36.82 33.29 -6.95
C SER A 57 -37.10 34.80 -7.07
N ASP A 58 -37.68 35.14 -8.22
CA ASP A 58 -38.72 36.15 -8.47
C ASP A 58 -38.40 37.66 -8.42
N ASP A 59 -38.37 38.32 -9.59
CA ASP A 59 -39.52 39.14 -10.08
C ASP A 59 -39.27 39.72 -11.52
N PHE A 60 -40.35 39.73 -12.32
CA PHE A 60 -40.56 40.14 -13.75
C PHE A 60 -40.14 41.60 -14.13
N PRO A 61 -40.13 42.08 -15.43
CA PRO A 61 -40.76 41.55 -16.66
C PRO A 61 -39.94 41.55 -17.98
N THR A 62 -40.56 40.89 -18.97
CA THR A 62 -40.31 40.73 -20.42
C THR A 62 -39.72 41.90 -21.22
N GLU A 63 -38.67 41.65 -21.99
CA GLU A 63 -38.50 42.17 -23.36
C GLU A 63 -37.79 41.14 -24.26
N ASP A 64 -38.35 40.97 -25.45
CA ASP A 64 -37.86 40.15 -26.56
C ASP A 64 -36.40 40.49 -26.90
N ASN A 65 -35.52 39.49 -26.93
CA ASN A 65 -34.39 39.45 -27.87
C ASN A 65 -33.71 38.08 -27.86
N ASN A 66 -34.03 37.30 -28.89
CA ASN A 66 -33.11 36.50 -29.69
C ASN A 66 -31.72 36.24 -29.06
N SER A 67 -31.60 35.15 -28.31
CA SER A 67 -30.31 34.50 -28.10
C SER A 67 -30.51 33.01 -28.25
N GLU A 68 -29.86 32.47 -29.26
CA GLU A 68 -29.74 31.04 -29.50
C GLU A 68 -29.15 30.42 -28.22
N GLU A 69 -30.01 29.80 -27.42
CA GLU A 69 -29.62 28.97 -26.28
C GLU A 69 -28.79 27.82 -26.84
N GLU A 70 -27.48 28.01 -26.86
CA GLU A 70 -26.47 26.96 -27.02
C GLU A 70 -26.61 26.03 -25.80
N THR A 71 -27.60 25.14 -25.88
CA THR A 71 -27.81 24.05 -24.94
C THR A 71 -26.58 23.17 -25.08
N ARG A 72 -25.55 23.44 -24.26
CA ARG A 72 -24.39 22.58 -24.11
C ARG A 72 -24.88 21.25 -23.58
N HIS A 73 -25.19 20.38 -24.51
CA HIS A 73 -25.54 19.00 -24.29
C HIS A 73 -24.36 18.37 -23.55
N TYR A 74 -24.44 18.28 -22.23
CA TYR A 74 -23.53 17.46 -21.45
C TYR A 74 -23.79 16.02 -21.92
N GLN A 75 -22.97 15.55 -22.85
CA GLN A 75 -22.81 14.14 -23.13
C GLN A 75 -22.21 13.53 -21.86
N ILE A 76 -23.07 13.15 -20.92
CA ILE A 76 -22.70 12.20 -19.87
C ILE A 76 -22.28 10.96 -20.64
N ASN A 77 -20.98 10.70 -20.69
CA ASN A 77 -20.42 9.55 -21.35
C ASN A 77 -20.85 8.33 -20.53
N VAL A 78 -21.94 7.68 -20.97
CA VAL A 78 -22.61 6.57 -20.26
C VAL A 78 -21.68 5.35 -20.06
N ASP A 79 -20.48 5.38 -20.65
CA ASP A 79 -19.48 4.31 -20.60
C ASP A 79 -18.40 4.52 -19.51
N GLU A 80 -18.42 5.62 -18.74
CA GLU A 80 -17.42 5.83 -17.70
C GLU A 80 -17.75 5.03 -16.43
N VAL A 81 -17.00 3.94 -16.22
CA VAL A 81 -17.11 3.10 -15.02
C VAL A 81 -16.70 3.92 -13.78
N PRO A 82 -17.55 4.02 -12.75
CA PRO A 82 -17.20 4.79 -11.55
C PRO A 82 -15.92 4.28 -10.90
N LEU A 83 -15.04 5.20 -10.48
CA LEU A 83 -13.77 4.89 -9.81
C LEU A 83 -13.92 3.89 -8.65
N SER A 84 -15.00 3.99 -7.89
CA SER A 84 -15.30 3.06 -6.80
C SER A 84 -15.47 1.61 -7.26
N GLN A 85 -16.09 1.38 -8.43
CA GLN A 85 -16.25 0.05 -9.02
C GLN A 85 -14.92 -0.50 -9.52
N THR A 86 -14.10 0.33 -10.18
CA THR A 86 -12.77 -0.06 -10.66
C THR A 86 -11.85 -0.46 -9.50
N PHE A 87 -11.88 0.30 -8.40
CA PHE A 87 -11.15 -0.07 -7.18
C PHE A 87 -11.63 -1.40 -6.58
N GLN A 88 -12.95 -1.59 -6.44
CA GLN A 88 -13.53 -2.81 -5.91
C GLN A 88 -13.17 -4.04 -6.76
N LYS A 89 -13.21 -3.90 -8.09
CA LYS A 89 -12.76 -4.93 -9.03
C LYS A 89 -11.33 -5.35 -8.73
N GLY A 90 -10.40 -4.40 -8.56
CA GLY A 90 -9.01 -4.69 -8.19
C GLY A 90 -8.89 -5.49 -6.88
N VAL A 91 -9.64 -5.09 -5.85
CA VAL A 91 -9.67 -5.80 -4.55
C VAL A 91 -10.21 -7.22 -4.69
N VAL A 92 -11.27 -7.43 -5.47
CA VAL A 92 -11.86 -8.75 -5.71
C VAL A 92 -10.88 -9.65 -6.44
N LEU A 93 -10.25 -9.16 -7.51
CA LEU A 93 -9.24 -9.91 -8.28
C LEU A 93 -8.04 -10.28 -7.41
N GLN A 94 -7.54 -9.35 -6.59
CA GLN A 94 -6.45 -9.61 -5.65
C GLN A 94 -6.81 -10.76 -4.69
N ARG A 95 -8.03 -10.77 -4.16
CA ARG A 95 -8.51 -11.81 -3.24
C ARG A 95 -8.75 -13.16 -3.93
N ALA A 96 -9.15 -13.14 -5.20
CA ALA A 96 -9.27 -14.33 -6.04
C ALA A 96 -7.89 -14.92 -6.42
N GLY A 97 -6.80 -14.20 -6.15
CA GLY A 97 -5.44 -14.60 -6.51
C GLY A 97 -5.04 -14.22 -7.94
N ASP A 98 -5.91 -13.53 -8.68
CA ASP A 98 -5.59 -12.93 -9.97
C ASP A 98 -4.83 -11.61 -9.76
N ARG A 99 -3.51 -11.74 -9.65
CA ARG A 99 -2.61 -10.62 -9.30
C ARG A 99 -2.42 -9.66 -10.45
N GLU A 100 -2.40 -10.18 -11.67
CA GLU A 100 -2.26 -9.45 -12.92
C GLU A 100 -3.52 -8.62 -13.16
N GLY A 101 -4.70 -9.25 -13.12
CA GLY A 101 -5.97 -8.54 -13.25
C GLY A 101 -6.17 -7.49 -12.16
N ALA A 102 -5.72 -7.75 -10.93
CA ALA A 102 -5.75 -6.76 -9.85
C ALA A 102 -4.89 -5.52 -10.16
N LEU A 103 -3.65 -5.72 -10.63
CA LEU A 103 -2.77 -4.62 -11.00
C LEU A 103 -3.32 -3.82 -12.17
N ASP A 104 -3.91 -4.48 -13.17
CA ASP A 104 -4.53 -3.81 -14.32
C ASP A 104 -5.68 -2.91 -13.87
N ALA A 105 -6.56 -3.42 -12.99
CA ALA A 105 -7.66 -2.64 -12.42
C ALA A 105 -7.16 -1.45 -11.56
N TYR A 106 -6.11 -1.63 -10.76
CA TYR A 106 -5.53 -0.52 -10.00
C TYR A 106 -4.86 0.53 -10.88
N ASN A 107 -4.19 0.13 -11.97
CA ASN A 107 -3.63 1.07 -12.93
C ASN A 107 -4.71 1.85 -13.68
N GLU A 108 -5.80 1.19 -14.07
CA GLU A 108 -6.98 1.82 -14.67
C GLU A 108 -7.58 2.87 -13.72
N PHE A 109 -7.75 2.50 -12.45
CA PHE A 109 -8.21 3.43 -11.41
C PHE A 109 -7.29 4.66 -11.31
N LEU A 110 -5.97 4.46 -11.20
CA LEU A 110 -5.03 5.57 -11.03
C LEU A 110 -5.03 6.51 -12.23
N LYS A 111 -5.10 5.97 -13.46
CA LYS A 111 -5.21 6.79 -14.68
C LYS A 111 -6.45 7.67 -14.64
N ALA A 112 -7.61 7.07 -14.38
CA ALA A 112 -8.87 7.82 -14.32
C ALA A 112 -8.86 8.85 -13.18
N ALA A 113 -8.39 8.49 -11.98
CA ALA A 113 -8.30 9.41 -10.85
C ALA A 113 -7.38 10.61 -11.13
N GLN A 114 -6.25 10.39 -11.81
CA GLN A 114 -5.33 11.46 -12.21
C GLN A 114 -5.92 12.34 -13.32
N SER A 115 -6.61 11.75 -14.30
CA SER A 115 -7.28 12.51 -15.36
C SER A 115 -8.40 13.40 -14.84
N HIS A 116 -9.04 13.02 -13.73
CA HIS A 116 -10.10 13.78 -13.06
C HIS A 116 -9.61 14.66 -11.90
N ASP A 117 -8.29 14.85 -11.76
CA ASP A 117 -7.67 15.68 -10.71
C ASP A 117 -8.13 15.33 -9.28
N VAL A 118 -8.37 14.05 -9.02
CA VAL A 118 -8.73 13.56 -7.69
C VAL A 118 -7.56 13.78 -6.73
N ASP A 119 -7.83 14.24 -5.51
CA ASP A 119 -6.80 14.40 -4.48
C ASP A 119 -6.04 13.06 -4.28
N PRO A 120 -4.70 13.04 -4.46
CA PRO A 120 -3.88 11.86 -4.26
C PRO A 120 -3.99 11.19 -2.89
N SER A 121 -4.31 11.97 -1.84
CA SER A 121 -4.51 11.44 -0.49
C SER A 121 -5.65 10.41 -0.44
N LEU A 122 -6.66 10.56 -1.32
CA LEU A 122 -7.81 9.68 -1.42
C LEU A 122 -7.43 8.34 -2.05
N TYR A 123 -6.50 8.28 -3.00
CA TYR A 123 -6.11 7.02 -3.63
C TYR A 123 -4.78 6.43 -3.15
N ALA A 124 -4.24 6.93 -2.04
CA ALA A 124 -3.06 6.36 -1.38
C ALA A 124 -3.22 4.85 -1.06
N GLU A 125 -4.43 4.40 -0.74
CA GLU A 125 -4.72 2.97 -0.45
C GLU A 125 -4.58 2.08 -1.69
N VAL A 126 -4.76 2.63 -2.90
CA VAL A 126 -4.54 1.89 -4.15
C VAL A 126 -3.07 1.52 -4.29
N TYR A 127 -2.17 2.46 -4.03
CA TYR A 127 -0.73 2.18 -4.02
C TYR A 127 -0.34 1.16 -2.95
N ALA A 128 -0.94 1.21 -1.76
CA ALA A 128 -0.69 0.21 -0.72
C ALA A 128 -1.13 -1.20 -1.16
N ASN A 129 -2.28 -1.33 -1.84
CA ASN A 129 -2.75 -2.60 -2.37
C ASN A 129 -1.86 -3.11 -3.51
N MET A 130 -1.45 -2.24 -4.43
CA MET A 130 -0.46 -2.59 -5.47
C MET A 130 0.85 -3.08 -4.87
N GLY A 131 1.36 -2.40 -3.82
CA GLY A 131 2.54 -2.82 -3.09
C GLY A 131 2.40 -4.23 -2.49
N ALA A 132 1.25 -4.54 -1.91
CA ALA A 132 0.95 -5.87 -1.41
C ALA A 132 0.92 -6.92 -2.53
N VAL A 133 0.31 -6.60 -3.69
CA VAL A 133 0.30 -7.50 -4.85
C VAL A 133 1.71 -7.78 -5.35
N TYR A 134 2.55 -6.76 -5.52
CA TYR A 134 3.95 -6.94 -5.92
C TYR A 134 4.75 -7.77 -4.90
N ALA A 135 4.58 -7.50 -3.60
CA ALA A 135 5.22 -8.28 -2.55
C ALA A 135 4.81 -9.77 -2.60
N MET A 136 3.54 -10.07 -2.91
CA MET A 136 3.06 -11.44 -3.09
C MET A 136 3.65 -12.12 -4.33
N LYS A 137 3.81 -11.40 -5.45
CA LYS A 137 4.44 -11.96 -6.66
C LYS A 137 5.91 -12.31 -6.42
N GLY A 138 6.63 -11.48 -5.65
CA GLY A 138 8.02 -11.76 -5.27
C GLY A 138 8.21 -13.03 -4.43
N LYS A 139 7.20 -13.47 -3.67
CA LYS A 139 7.29 -14.68 -2.82
C LYS A 139 7.39 -15.99 -3.60
N GLY A 140 6.90 -16.03 -4.84
CA GLY A 140 6.87 -17.25 -5.65
C GLY A 140 8.24 -17.73 -6.15
N SER A 141 9.26 -16.88 -6.10
CA SER A 141 10.60 -17.26 -6.54
C SER A 141 11.37 -18.02 -5.47
N VAL A 142 11.78 -19.24 -5.81
CA VAL A 142 12.53 -20.16 -4.94
C VAL A 142 13.98 -19.72 -4.74
N ARG A 143 14.54 -18.90 -5.64
CA ARG A 143 15.97 -18.54 -5.63
C ARG A 143 16.21 -17.20 -4.92
N PRO A 144 17.13 -17.14 -3.93
CA PRO A 144 17.44 -15.92 -3.17
C PRO A 144 17.92 -14.71 -4.00
N ASN A 145 18.39 -14.91 -5.23
CA ASN A 145 18.92 -13.84 -6.08
C ASN A 145 18.25 -13.82 -7.45
N ASP A 146 16.99 -14.25 -7.51
CA ASP A 146 16.22 -14.11 -8.74
C ASP A 146 15.95 -12.63 -9.01
N GLN A 147 16.44 -12.14 -10.14
CA GLN A 147 16.24 -10.76 -10.58
C GLN A 147 14.75 -10.39 -10.55
N VAL A 148 13.88 -11.33 -10.94
CA VAL A 148 12.42 -11.14 -10.94
C VAL A 148 11.89 -10.81 -9.54
N ARG A 149 12.44 -11.46 -8.51
CA ARG A 149 12.04 -11.22 -7.12
C ARG A 149 12.53 -9.87 -6.63
N ILE A 150 13.76 -9.49 -7.00
CA ILE A 150 14.32 -8.17 -6.69
C ILE A 150 13.44 -7.10 -7.34
N ASP A 151 13.08 -7.27 -8.62
CA ASP A 151 12.23 -6.32 -9.34
C ASP A 151 10.86 -6.16 -8.70
N TYR A 152 10.20 -7.27 -8.32
CA TYR A 152 8.92 -7.21 -7.61
C TYR A 152 9.03 -6.58 -6.24
N ARG A 153 10.14 -6.80 -5.52
CA ARG A 153 10.38 -6.16 -4.23
C ARG A 153 10.56 -4.65 -4.38
N THR A 154 11.35 -4.22 -5.35
CA THR A 154 11.54 -2.80 -5.67
C THR A 154 10.20 -2.15 -5.99
N LYS A 155 9.40 -2.75 -6.89
CA LYS A 155 8.04 -2.28 -7.20
C LYS A 155 7.13 -2.20 -5.98
N ALA A 156 7.24 -3.16 -5.05
CA ALA A 156 6.49 -3.13 -3.80
C ALA A 156 6.90 -1.96 -2.92
N LYS A 157 8.21 -1.72 -2.75
CA LYS A 157 8.73 -0.58 -1.97
C LYS A 157 8.32 0.75 -2.59
N ASP A 158 8.42 0.89 -3.90
CA ASP A 158 8.02 2.10 -4.62
C ASP A 158 6.53 2.39 -4.39
N ALA A 159 5.68 1.38 -4.53
CA ALA A 159 4.25 1.53 -4.32
C ALA A 159 3.91 1.91 -2.86
N PHE A 160 4.50 1.23 -1.85
CA PHE A 160 4.28 1.64 -0.47
C PHE A 160 4.85 3.02 -0.15
N THR A 161 5.94 3.43 -0.81
CA THR A 161 6.53 4.78 -0.67
C THR A 161 5.58 5.84 -1.20
N GLU A 162 4.97 5.62 -2.37
CA GLU A 162 3.93 6.52 -2.89
C GLU A 162 2.70 6.56 -1.97
N ALA A 163 2.29 5.42 -1.41
CA ALA A 163 1.18 5.37 -0.46
C ALA A 163 1.42 6.26 0.78
N VAL A 164 2.60 6.18 1.41
CA VAL A 164 2.93 6.99 2.59
C VAL A 164 3.27 8.44 2.25
N LYS A 165 3.69 8.72 1.02
CA LYS A 165 3.87 10.09 0.51
C LYS A 165 2.54 10.82 0.41
N TYR A 166 1.51 10.18 -0.12
CA TYR A 166 0.18 10.77 -0.24
C TYR A 166 -0.63 10.72 1.07
N ARG A 167 -0.40 9.70 1.90
CA ARG A 167 -1.05 9.57 3.21
C ARG A 167 -0.07 9.09 4.28
N PRO A 168 0.68 10.01 4.93
CA PRO A 168 1.68 9.65 5.95
C PRO A 168 1.14 8.87 7.16
N GLY A 169 -0.14 9.04 7.50
CA GLY A 169 -0.84 8.29 8.56
C GLY A 169 -1.22 6.86 8.19
N LEU A 170 -0.95 6.40 6.95
CA LEU A 170 -1.27 5.04 6.51
C LEU A 170 -0.27 4.01 7.10
N GLY A 171 -0.47 3.66 8.37
CA GLY A 171 0.47 2.84 9.12
C GLY A 171 0.74 1.45 8.54
N SER A 172 -0.24 0.85 7.87
CA SER A 172 -0.06 -0.45 7.20
C SER A 172 1.01 -0.41 6.11
N ALA A 173 1.11 0.69 5.36
CA ALA A 173 2.14 0.87 4.34
C ALA A 173 3.53 1.02 4.98
N TRP A 174 3.65 1.78 6.08
CA TRP A 174 4.90 1.87 6.85
C TRP A 174 5.36 0.52 7.42
N VAL A 175 4.43 -0.28 7.96
CA VAL A 175 4.76 -1.62 8.46
C VAL A 175 5.24 -2.53 7.33
N ASN A 176 4.58 -2.48 6.16
CA ASN A 176 5.00 -3.26 5.00
C ASN A 176 6.38 -2.83 4.47
N LEU A 177 6.69 -1.53 4.44
CA LEU A 177 8.03 -1.04 4.13
C LEU A 177 9.07 -1.62 5.09
N ALA A 178 8.79 -1.58 6.40
CA ALA A 178 9.69 -2.16 7.41
C ALA A 178 9.98 -3.63 7.13
N LEU A 179 8.94 -4.42 6.82
CA LEU A 179 9.07 -5.85 6.55
C LEU A 179 9.84 -6.14 5.25
N LEU A 180 9.66 -5.33 4.20
CA LEU A 180 10.45 -5.45 2.96
C LEU A 180 11.92 -5.12 3.22
N THR A 181 12.21 -4.06 3.96
CA THR A 181 13.59 -3.68 4.34
C THR A 181 14.27 -4.75 5.20
N LEU A 182 13.55 -5.38 6.13
CA LEU A 182 14.07 -6.52 6.90
C LEU A 182 14.37 -7.73 6.01
N ALA A 183 13.53 -8.00 5.02
CA ALA A 183 13.76 -9.08 4.06
C ALA A 183 15.02 -8.84 3.22
N GLU A 184 15.26 -7.60 2.78
CA GLU A 184 16.50 -7.21 2.08
C GLU A 184 17.73 -7.36 2.98
N GLY A 185 17.65 -6.86 4.22
CA GLY A 185 18.72 -7.00 5.21
C GLY A 185 19.14 -8.45 5.42
N LYS A 186 18.18 -9.36 5.50
CA LYS A 186 18.42 -10.81 5.66
C LYS A 186 19.18 -11.41 4.45
N GLU A 187 18.86 -10.96 3.25
CA GLU A 187 19.46 -11.49 2.02
C GLU A 187 20.90 -11.02 1.82
N MET A 188 21.25 -9.85 2.39
CA MET A 188 22.63 -9.34 2.43
C MET A 188 23.54 -10.06 3.44
N GLY A 189 23.01 -10.95 4.28
CA GLY A 189 23.68 -11.56 5.44
C GLY A 189 24.86 -12.52 5.16
N GLY A 190 25.49 -12.43 3.98
CA GLY A 190 26.66 -13.22 3.59
C GLY A 190 28.03 -12.54 3.77
N GLY A 191 28.10 -11.25 4.09
CA GLY A 191 29.42 -10.58 4.21
C GLY A 191 29.48 -9.16 4.75
N GLU A 192 28.37 -8.44 4.93
CA GLU A 192 28.42 -7.02 5.31
C GLU A 192 27.48 -6.69 6.48
N GLN A 193 27.97 -6.93 7.69
CA GLN A 193 27.24 -6.66 8.94
C GLN A 193 26.76 -5.20 9.05
N SER A 194 27.52 -4.25 8.50
CA SER A 194 27.14 -2.84 8.44
C SER A 194 25.84 -2.60 7.66
N LYS A 195 25.63 -3.30 6.54
CA LYS A 195 24.40 -3.20 5.74
C LYS A 195 23.20 -3.80 6.46
N VAL A 196 23.39 -4.91 7.17
CA VAL A 196 22.34 -5.52 8.01
C VAL A 196 21.89 -4.55 9.10
N VAL A 197 22.83 -3.93 9.82
CA VAL A 197 22.52 -2.94 10.85
C VAL A 197 21.84 -1.70 10.27
N SER A 198 22.24 -1.26 9.07
CA SER A 198 21.57 -0.17 8.35
C SER A 198 20.11 -0.49 8.04
N ALA A 199 19.84 -1.68 7.48
CA ALA A 199 18.49 -2.15 7.18
C ALA A 199 17.62 -2.27 8.45
N LEU A 200 18.19 -2.77 9.55
CA LEU A 200 17.49 -2.83 10.84
C LEU A 200 17.08 -1.43 11.33
N LYS A 201 17.97 -0.44 11.24
CA LYS A 201 17.68 0.96 11.64
C LYS A 201 16.60 1.59 10.76
N GLU A 202 16.64 1.34 9.45
CA GLU A 202 15.64 1.84 8.51
C GLU A 202 14.27 1.20 8.76
N ALA A 203 14.21 -0.13 8.95
CA ALA A 203 12.97 -0.83 9.29
C ALA A 203 12.38 -0.34 10.62
N ARG A 204 13.23 -0.07 11.63
CA ARG A 204 12.82 0.53 12.90
C ARG A 204 12.19 1.91 12.68
N SER A 205 12.82 2.75 11.87
CA SER A 205 12.30 4.10 11.53
C SER A 205 10.90 4.01 10.91
N CYS A 206 10.69 3.07 9.98
CA CYS A 206 9.37 2.81 9.41
C CYS A 206 8.34 2.40 10.48
N CYS A 207 8.70 1.51 11.40
CA CYS A 207 7.80 1.11 12.49
C CYS A 207 7.45 2.28 13.43
N VAL A 208 8.41 3.15 13.74
CA VAL A 208 8.16 4.35 14.56
C VAL A 208 7.19 5.30 13.84
N ARG A 209 7.33 5.49 12.52
CA ARG A 209 6.38 6.26 11.72
C ARG A 209 4.99 5.63 11.72
N ALA A 210 4.89 4.30 11.64
CA ALA A 210 3.62 3.58 11.79
C ALA A 210 2.96 3.75 13.17
N LEU A 211 3.73 4.09 14.21
CA LEU A 211 3.21 4.36 15.56
C LEU A 211 2.84 5.84 15.78
N GLY A 212 3.02 6.69 14.76
CA GLY A 212 2.66 8.11 14.80
C GLY A 212 1.19 8.35 15.11
N MET A 213 0.87 9.58 15.52
CA MET A 213 -0.41 9.94 16.13
C MET A 213 -1.61 9.79 15.20
N ASP A 214 -1.40 9.89 13.88
CA ASP A 214 -2.49 9.87 12.88
C ASP A 214 -2.79 8.47 12.31
N ASN A 215 -2.18 7.42 12.88
CA ASN A 215 -2.46 6.05 12.47
C ASN A 215 -3.65 5.47 13.25
N GLU A 216 -4.79 5.40 12.58
CA GLU A 216 -6.04 4.81 13.09
C GLU A 216 -6.09 3.27 13.00
N ASP A 217 -5.09 2.63 12.38
CA ASP A 217 -5.04 1.17 12.27
C ASP A 217 -4.32 0.54 13.47
N GLU A 218 -5.12 0.18 14.48
CA GLU A 218 -4.67 -0.51 15.69
C GLU A 218 -3.89 -1.80 15.41
N ARG A 219 -4.22 -2.53 14.33
CA ARG A 219 -3.49 -3.75 13.99
C ARG A 219 -2.08 -3.43 13.51
N SER A 220 -1.95 -2.44 12.64
CA SER A 220 -0.65 -1.94 12.19
C SER A 220 0.17 -1.40 13.35
N ARG A 221 -0.44 -0.69 14.31
CA ARG A 221 0.23 -0.22 15.53
C ARG A 221 0.72 -1.37 16.40
N SER A 222 -0.13 -2.37 16.66
CA SER A 222 0.22 -3.55 17.43
C SER A 222 1.39 -4.32 16.80
N LEU A 223 1.38 -4.48 15.47
CA LEU A 223 2.46 -5.13 14.74
C LEU A 223 3.75 -4.29 14.75
N ALA A 224 3.65 -2.99 14.52
CA ALA A 224 4.79 -2.07 14.57
C ALA A 224 5.48 -2.11 15.94
N ASN A 225 4.72 -2.08 17.04
CA ASN A 225 5.26 -2.20 18.41
C ASN A 225 6.06 -3.50 18.60
N LYS A 226 5.50 -4.64 18.15
CA LYS A 226 6.20 -5.93 18.22
C LYS A 226 7.50 -5.92 17.40
N LEU A 227 7.44 -5.38 16.18
CA LEU A 227 8.60 -5.28 15.31
C LEU A 227 9.70 -4.38 15.91
N VAL A 228 9.36 -3.26 16.54
CA VAL A 228 10.36 -2.40 17.21
C VAL A 228 11.11 -3.16 18.29
N ILE A 229 10.40 -3.90 19.14
CA ILE A 229 11.02 -4.71 20.21
C ILE A 229 11.97 -5.75 19.63
N ASP A 230 11.53 -6.48 18.60
CA ASP A 230 12.33 -7.50 17.95
C ASP A 230 13.57 -6.89 17.26
N ILE A 231 13.42 -5.76 16.57
CA ILE A 231 14.51 -5.04 15.90
C ILE A 231 15.53 -4.50 16.90
N ASP A 232 15.10 -3.92 18.01
CA ASP A 232 16.00 -3.40 19.04
C ASP A 232 16.84 -4.53 19.67
N ALA A 233 16.24 -5.72 19.86
CA ALA A 233 16.99 -6.90 20.28
C ALA A 233 18.02 -7.35 19.24
N MET A 234 17.67 -7.34 17.95
CA MET A 234 18.58 -7.71 16.84
C MET A 234 19.75 -6.72 16.69
N ILE A 235 19.49 -5.41 16.83
CA ILE A 235 20.53 -4.37 16.79
C ILE A 235 21.52 -4.56 17.95
N LYS A 236 21.03 -4.81 19.16
CA LYS A 236 21.88 -5.05 20.35
C LYS A 236 22.81 -6.26 20.17
N GLN A 237 22.27 -7.35 19.63
CA GLN A 237 23.06 -8.57 19.34
C GLN A 237 24.15 -8.31 18.30
N SER A 238 23.85 -7.49 17.29
CA SER A 238 24.75 -7.17 16.18
C SER A 238 25.94 -6.29 16.57
N GLY A 239 25.89 -5.60 17.71
CA GLY A 239 26.98 -4.74 18.21
C GLY A 239 27.85 -5.38 19.30
N SER A 240 27.55 -6.62 19.71
CA SER A 240 28.31 -7.34 20.75
C SER A 240 29.36 -8.31 20.18
N THR A 241 29.52 -8.33 18.85
CA THR A 241 30.48 -9.15 18.08
C THR A 241 31.60 -8.29 17.53
#